data_AF-A0A327YY74-F1
#
_entry.id   AF-A0A327YY74-F1
#
_cell.length_a   1.000
_cell.length_b   1.000
_cell.length_c   1.000
_cell.angle_alpha   90.00
_cell.angle_beta   90.00
_cell.angle_gamma   90.00
#
_symmetry.space_group_name_H-M   'P 1'
#
loop_
_entity.id
_entity.type
_entity.pdbx_description
1 polymer ?
#
loop_
_entity_poly.entity_id
_entity_poly.type
_entity_poly.pdbx_seq_one_letter_code
_entity_poly.pdbx_strand_id
1 'polypeptide(L)'
;MTGSAETAPASLDFWAHTGVIDEVARGTNLGATGWADNTSYNFALSYTASLIEVAVNGTTELSYSIADNGGVAFTPGAFGLYNYSQDYVRYAGITEEAATVRLPTSLPLLLGGLGGFAVARWRKAG
;
A
#
# COMPACT_ATOMS: atom_id res chain seq x y z
N MET A 1 12.62 19.98 -32.29
CA MET A 1 11.80 19.45 -31.18
C MET A 1 12.09 20.29 -29.96
N THR A 2 11.26 21.30 -29.72
CA THR A 2 11.33 22.15 -28.53
C THR A 2 10.62 21.41 -27.40
N GLY A 3 11.38 20.83 -26.47
CA GLY A 3 10.82 20.34 -25.22
C GLY A 3 10.41 21.54 -24.38
N SER A 4 9.12 21.72 -24.15
CA SER A 4 8.65 22.63 -23.12
C SER A 4 9.22 22.14 -21.79
N ALA A 5 10.01 22.97 -21.12
CA ALA A 5 10.30 22.76 -19.72
C ALA A 5 8.97 22.91 -18.98
N GLU A 6 8.39 21.80 -18.54
CA GLU A 6 7.33 21.80 -17.54
C GLU A 6 7.86 22.63 -16.36
N THR A 7 7.20 23.74 -16.06
CA THR A 7 7.54 24.59 -14.92
C THR A 7 7.53 23.71 -13.67
N ALA A 8 8.70 23.49 -13.07
CA ALA A 8 8.77 22.77 -11.80
C ALA A 8 7.83 23.47 -10.80
N PRO A 9 6.93 22.74 -10.13
CA PRO A 9 5.99 23.34 -9.20
C PRO A 9 6.73 24.16 -8.14
N ALA A 10 6.20 25.34 -7.84
CA ALA A 10 6.87 26.38 -7.05
C ALA A 10 7.21 25.98 -5.60
N SER A 11 6.80 24.80 -5.13
CA SER A 11 7.29 24.18 -3.91
C SER A 11 6.88 22.71 -3.90
N LEU A 12 7.84 21.80 -3.75
CA LEU A 12 7.57 20.41 -3.35
C LEU A 12 7.53 20.40 -1.82
N ASP A 13 6.43 20.86 -1.22
CA ASP A 13 6.25 20.78 0.23
C ASP A 13 5.65 19.43 0.62
N PHE A 14 6.52 18.42 0.67
CA PHE A 14 6.19 17.09 1.16
C PHE A 14 5.82 17.07 2.65
N TRP A 15 6.12 18.13 3.42
CA TRP A 15 5.83 18.15 4.85
C TRP A 15 4.43 18.68 5.13
N ALA A 16 4.08 19.82 4.53
CA ALA A 16 2.74 20.38 4.68
C ALA A 16 1.70 19.69 3.81
N HIS A 17 2.11 18.78 2.92
CA HIS A 17 1.26 18.14 1.91
C HIS A 17 0.50 19.18 1.07
N THR A 18 1.21 20.20 0.59
CA THR A 18 0.63 21.28 -0.21
C THR A 18 1.26 21.36 -1.59
N GLY A 19 0.59 22.04 -2.51
CA GLY A 19 1.07 22.23 -3.88
C GLY A 19 0.71 21.04 -4.76
N VAL A 20 1.71 20.24 -5.12
CA VAL A 20 1.56 19.10 -6.06
C VAL A 20 1.47 17.74 -5.38
N ILE A 21 1.39 17.73 -4.05
CA ILE A 21 1.26 16.52 -3.25
C ILE A 21 -0.15 16.48 -2.68
N ASP A 22 -0.87 15.41 -3.00
CA ASP A 22 -2.16 15.09 -2.38
C ASP A 22 -1.95 14.03 -1.30
N GLU A 23 -2.42 14.32 -0.08
CA GLU A 23 -2.48 13.32 0.97
C GLU A 23 -3.68 12.39 0.74
N VAL A 24 -3.41 11.15 0.34
CA VAL A 24 -4.46 10.16 0.03
C VAL A 24 -4.87 9.30 1.23
N ALA A 25 -4.03 9.21 2.26
CA ALA A 25 -4.29 8.44 3.47
C ALA A 25 -3.38 8.91 4.62
N ARG A 26 -3.91 8.82 5.84
CA ARG A 26 -3.20 9.12 7.10
C ARG A 26 -3.36 7.97 8.08
N GLY A 27 -2.37 7.78 8.96
CA GLY A 27 -2.43 6.78 10.04
C GLY A 27 -3.67 6.94 10.93
N THR A 28 -4.35 5.84 11.21
CA THR A 28 -5.63 5.81 11.94
C THR A 28 -5.48 6.08 13.43
N ASN A 29 -4.43 5.57 14.09
CA ASN A 29 -4.22 5.76 15.53
C ASN A 29 -3.11 6.79 15.81
N LEU A 30 -2.04 6.76 15.01
CA LEU A 30 -0.84 7.57 15.23
C LEU A 30 -0.71 8.76 14.26
N GLY A 31 -1.66 8.96 13.33
CA GLY A 31 -1.57 10.00 12.31
C GLY A 31 -1.59 11.46 12.82
N ALA A 32 -2.02 11.67 14.07
CA ALA A 32 -1.97 12.96 14.75
C ALA A 32 -1.15 12.90 16.06
N THR A 33 -0.42 11.80 16.27
CA THR A 33 0.31 11.53 17.51
C THR A 33 1.81 11.67 17.24
N GLY A 34 2.48 12.50 18.05
CA GLY A 34 3.93 12.66 17.97
C GLY A 34 4.69 11.43 18.48
N TRP A 35 5.94 11.28 18.02
CA TRP A 35 6.86 10.26 18.50
C TRP A 35 7.49 10.68 19.83
N ALA A 36 7.74 9.73 20.73
CA ALA A 36 8.45 10.00 21.97
C ALA A 36 9.97 9.97 21.76
N ASP A 37 10.68 10.84 22.49
CA ASP A 37 12.15 10.88 22.47
C ASP A 37 12.75 9.54 22.86
N ASN A 38 13.90 9.20 22.24
CA ASN A 38 14.69 8.01 22.54
C ASN A 38 13.90 6.69 22.51
N THR A 39 12.79 6.66 21.79
CA THR A 39 11.90 5.49 21.73
C THR A 39 12.07 4.77 20.39
N SER A 40 12.15 3.45 20.44
CA SER A 40 12.22 2.61 19.25
C SER A 40 10.82 2.19 18.82
N TYR A 41 10.53 2.36 17.54
CA TYR A 41 9.30 1.94 16.90
C TYR A 41 9.64 1.02 15.74
N ASN A 42 8.96 -0.12 15.65
CA ASN A 42 9.12 -1.05 14.54
C ASN A 42 8.04 -0.76 13.51
N PHE A 43 8.41 -0.43 12.29
CA PHE A 43 7.47 -0.31 11.18
C PHE A 43 7.55 -1.53 10.25
N ALA A 44 6.42 -1.93 9.71
CA ALA A 44 6.33 -2.91 8.64
C ALA A 44 5.56 -2.29 7.47
N LEU A 45 6.13 -2.40 6.27
CA LEU A 45 5.53 -1.92 5.03
C LEU A 45 5.18 -3.13 4.16
N SER A 46 3.90 -3.34 3.91
CA SER A 46 3.43 -4.30 2.93
C SER A 46 3.05 -3.56 1.65
N TYR A 47 3.69 -3.94 0.55
CA TYR A 47 3.44 -3.34 -0.76
C TYR A 47 3.17 -4.44 -1.79
N THR A 48 2.04 -4.33 -2.48
CA THR A 48 1.65 -5.21 -3.58
C THR A 48 1.01 -4.38 -4.69
N ALA A 49 0.72 -5.01 -5.83
CA ALA A 49 -0.04 -4.34 -6.89
C ALA A 49 -1.45 -3.87 -6.45
N SER A 50 -1.97 -4.39 -5.33
CA SER A 50 -3.34 -4.12 -4.85
C SER A 50 -3.44 -3.37 -3.51
N LEU A 51 -2.33 -3.22 -2.79
CA LEU A 51 -2.34 -2.78 -1.39
C LEU A 51 -1.03 -2.10 -1.00
N ILE A 52 -1.15 -0.97 -0.32
CA ILE A 52 -0.12 -0.33 0.50
C ILE A 52 -0.59 -0.39 1.95
N GLU A 53 0.18 -1.01 2.83
CA GLU A 53 -0.15 -1.10 4.25
C GLU A 53 1.08 -0.77 5.10
N VAL A 54 0.89 0.05 6.13
CA VAL A 54 1.92 0.39 7.11
C VAL A 54 1.42 0.02 8.49
N ALA A 55 2.21 -0.78 9.20
CA ALA A 55 2.00 -1.09 10.60
C ALA A 55 3.11 -0.50 11.46
N VAL A 56 2.76 -0.04 12.67
CA VAL A 56 3.71 0.42 13.69
C VAL A 56 3.52 -0.43 14.93
N ASN A 57 4.61 -1.03 15.41
CA ASN A 57 4.62 -1.98 16.54
C ASN A 57 3.57 -3.10 16.38
N GLY A 58 3.40 -3.58 15.15
CA GLY A 58 2.45 -4.65 14.80
C GLY A 58 0.99 -4.21 14.68
N THR A 59 0.67 -2.93 14.91
CA THR A 59 -0.68 -2.38 14.69
C THR A 59 -0.74 -1.71 13.33
N THR A 60 -1.67 -2.11 12.47
CA THR A 60 -1.89 -1.45 11.17
C THR A 60 -2.35 -0.01 11.41
N GLU A 61 -1.57 0.94 10.92
CA GLU A 61 -1.88 2.37 11.00
C GLU A 61 -2.52 2.86 9.71
N LEU A 62 -2.03 2.40 8.56
CA LEU A 62 -2.50 2.81 7.24
C LEU A 62 -2.72 1.57 6.38
N SER A 63 -3.87 1.52 5.71
CA SER A 63 -4.17 0.54 4.67
C SER A 63 -4.84 1.27 3.52
N TYR A 64 -4.21 1.25 2.35
CA TYR A 64 -4.66 1.95 1.15
C TYR A 64 -4.67 0.97 -0.02
N SER A 65 -5.88 0.66 -0.48
CA SER A 65 -6.13 -0.35 -1.50
C SER A 65 -6.34 0.26 -2.87
N ILE A 66 -6.39 -0.58 -3.91
CA ILE A 66 -6.80 -0.13 -5.24
C ILE A 66 -8.23 0.40 -5.26
N ALA A 67 -9.11 -0.03 -4.35
CA ALA A 67 -10.47 0.54 -4.29
C ALA A 67 -10.43 2.01 -3.86
N ASP A 68 -9.50 2.36 -2.97
CA ASP A 68 -9.25 3.74 -2.54
C ASP A 68 -8.51 4.55 -3.62
N ASN A 69 -7.73 3.87 -4.47
CA ASN A 69 -7.01 4.45 -5.63
C ASN A 69 -7.82 4.39 -6.95
N GLY A 70 -9.15 4.43 -6.90
CA GLY A 70 -10.00 4.47 -8.10
C GLY A 70 -9.92 3.24 -9.01
N GLY A 71 -9.49 2.09 -8.47
CA GLY A 71 -9.33 0.81 -9.16
C GLY A 71 -7.98 0.61 -9.86
N VAL A 72 -7.04 1.55 -9.73
CA VAL A 72 -5.76 1.51 -10.45
C VAL A 72 -4.70 0.77 -9.64
N ALA A 73 -4.11 -0.27 -10.24
CA ALA A 73 -3.06 -1.08 -9.63
C ALA A 73 -1.74 -0.29 -9.44
N PHE A 74 -1.04 -0.60 -8.35
CA PHE A 74 0.26 0.00 -8.04
C PHE A 74 1.39 -0.68 -8.83
N THR A 75 2.31 0.11 -9.37
CA THR A 75 3.46 -0.37 -10.15
C THR A 75 4.71 -0.48 -9.27
N PRO A 76 5.52 -1.54 -9.39
CA PRO A 76 6.75 -1.70 -8.61
C PRO A 76 7.67 -0.47 -8.70
N GLY A 77 8.36 -0.19 -7.61
CA GLY A 77 9.27 0.95 -7.47
C GLY A 77 10.35 0.68 -6.43
N ALA A 78 10.93 1.76 -5.90
CA ALA A 78 11.93 1.69 -4.83
C ALA A 78 11.36 2.25 -3.52
N PHE A 79 11.88 1.75 -2.40
CA PHE A 79 11.59 2.30 -1.08
C PHE A 79 12.64 3.31 -0.65
N GLY A 80 12.20 4.31 0.10
CA GLY A 80 13.05 5.34 0.67
C GLY A 80 12.55 5.73 2.06
N LEU A 81 13.46 6.25 2.87
CA LEU A 81 13.17 6.77 4.19
C LEU A 81 13.32 8.29 4.13
N TYR A 82 12.33 9.00 4.65
CA TYR A 82 12.25 10.45 4.57
C TYR A 82 12.38 11.07 5.96
N ASN A 83 13.08 12.19 6.04
CA ASN A 83 13.24 12.95 7.26
C ASN A 83 13.20 14.45 6.93
N TYR A 84 12.49 15.23 7.74
CA TYR A 84 12.41 16.67 7.57
C TYR A 84 12.77 17.39 8.86
N SER A 85 13.90 18.11 8.84
CA SER A 85 14.38 18.97 9.94
C SER A 85 14.58 18.28 11.30
N GLN A 86 14.46 16.96 11.37
CA GLN A 86 14.60 16.21 12.62
C GLN A 86 15.99 15.57 12.69
N ASP A 87 16.86 16.13 13.52
CA ASP A 87 18.18 15.57 13.73
C ASP A 87 18.12 14.27 14.57
N TYR A 88 19.17 13.45 14.44
CA TYR A 88 19.38 12.21 15.21
C TYR A 88 18.34 11.09 15.00
N VAL A 89 17.64 11.10 13.86
CA VAL A 89 16.80 9.95 13.45
C VAL A 89 17.68 8.77 13.03
N ARG A 90 17.42 7.59 13.60
CA ARG A 90 18.11 6.35 13.26
C ARG A 90 17.15 5.33 12.66
N TYR A 91 17.41 4.96 11.41
CA TYR A 91 16.79 3.82 10.76
C TYR A 91 17.73 2.61 10.85
N ALA A 92 17.24 1.48 11.37
CA ALA A 92 18.04 0.28 11.59
C ALA A 92 17.18 -0.99 11.50
N GLY A 93 17.82 -2.14 11.30
CA GLY A 93 17.13 -3.44 11.27
C GLY A 93 16.24 -3.65 10.03
N ILE A 94 16.59 -3.03 8.90
CA ILE A 94 15.82 -3.11 7.66
C ILE A 94 15.94 -4.51 7.07
N THR A 95 14.80 -5.13 6.80
CA THR A 95 14.68 -6.43 6.11
C THR A 95 13.68 -6.30 4.99
N GLU A 96 13.83 -7.10 3.94
CA GLU A 96 12.91 -7.16 2.80
C GLU A 96 12.56 -8.61 2.50
N GLU A 97 11.27 -8.87 2.30
CA GLU A 97 10.74 -10.17 1.93
C GLU A 97 9.68 -10.01 0.85
N ALA A 98 9.51 -11.03 0.00
CA ALA A 98 8.47 -11.01 -1.02
C ALA A 98 7.08 -11.05 -0.37
N ALA A 99 6.25 -10.05 -0.66
CA ALA A 99 4.88 -10.01 -0.15
C ALA A 99 4.03 -11.16 -0.72
N THR A 100 3.38 -11.94 0.16
CA THR A 100 2.52 -13.05 -0.27
C THR A 100 1.15 -12.53 -0.73
N VAL A 101 0.87 -12.58 -2.03
CA VAL A 101 -0.47 -12.25 -2.55
C VAL A 101 -1.38 -13.47 -2.41
N ARG A 102 -2.42 -13.36 -1.58
CA ARG A 102 -3.45 -14.41 -1.45
C ARG A 102 -4.41 -14.32 -2.64
N LEU A 103 -4.47 -15.37 -3.47
CA LEU A 103 -5.54 -15.51 -4.48
C LEU A 103 -6.90 -15.47 -3.75
N PRO A 104 -7.90 -14.72 -4.25
CA PRO A 104 -9.20 -14.72 -3.63
C PRO A 104 -9.78 -16.14 -3.64
N THR A 105 -10.23 -16.61 -2.47
CA THR A 105 -10.81 -17.94 -2.26
C THR A 105 -12.06 -18.21 -3.12
N SER A 106 -12.56 -17.20 -3.83
CA SER A 106 -13.65 -17.32 -4.80
C SER A 106 -13.27 -18.11 -6.05
N LEU A 107 -11.99 -18.18 -6.45
CA LEU A 107 -11.58 -18.91 -7.66
C LEU A 107 -11.88 -20.43 -7.58
N PRO A 108 -11.46 -21.15 -6.51
CA PRO A 108 -11.83 -22.55 -6.32
C PRO A 108 -13.35 -22.76 -6.21
N LEU A 109 -14.07 -21.84 -5.57
CA LEU A 109 -15.53 -21.90 -5.42
C LEU A 109 -16.26 -21.71 -6.75
N LEU A 110 -15.78 -20.79 -7.60
CA LEU A 110 -16.33 -20.53 -8.94
C LEU A 110 -16.11 -21.72 -9.88
N LEU A 111 -14.90 -22.30 -9.87
CA LEU A 111 -14.58 -23.50 -10.65
C LEU A 111 -15.37 -24.73 -10.18
N GLY A 112 -15.52 -24.91 -8.86
CA GLY A 112 -16.34 -25.98 -8.28
C GLY A 112 -17.83 -25.83 -8.59
N GLY A 113 -18.36 -24.61 -8.55
CA GLY A 113 -19.76 -24.32 -8.89
C GLY A 113 -20.10 -24.64 -10.34
N LEU A 114 -19.29 -24.18 -11.29
CA LEU A 114 -19.50 -24.44 -12.72
C LEU A 114 -19.36 -25.93 -13.08
N GLY A 115 -18.42 -26.64 -12.47
CA GLY A 115 -18.25 -28.08 -12.66
C GLY A 115 -19.43 -28.90 -12.12
N GLY A 116 -19.98 -28.53 -10.96
CA GLY A 116 -21.12 -29.21 -10.34
C GLY A 116 -22.39 -29.17 -11.20
N PHE A 117 -22.66 -28.03 -11.85
CA PHE A 117 -23.82 -27.90 -12.75
C PHE A 117 -23.67 -28.71 -14.04
N ALA A 118 -22.46 -28.83 -14.59
CA ALA A 118 -22.19 -29.64 -15.78
C ALA A 118 -22.42 -31.14 -15.51
N VAL A 119 -21.93 -31.65 -14.37
CA VAL A 119 -22.10 -33.05 -13.97
C VAL A 119 -23.56 -33.39 -13.64
N ALA A 120 -24.30 -32.47 -13.01
CA ALA A 120 -25.73 -32.66 -12.74
C ALA A 120 -26.58 -32.79 -14.01
N ARG A 121 -26.19 -32.11 -15.09
CA ARG A 121 -26.89 -32.18 -16.38
C ARG A 121 -26.68 -33.52 -17.09
N TRP A 122 -25.50 -34.14 -16.95
CA TRP A 122 -25.19 -35.42 -17.60
C TRP A 122 -25.92 -36.60 -16.98
N ARG A 123 -26.22 -36.55 -15.67
CA ARG A 123 -26.92 -37.63 -14.94
C ARG A 123 -28.43 -37.69 -15.17
N LYS A 124 -29.04 -36.69 -15.82
CA LYS A 124 -30.48 -36.68 -16.15
C LYS A 124 -30.79 -37.12 -17.59
N ALA A 125 -29.76 -37.43 -18.38
CA ALA A 125 -29.90 -37.76 -19.81
C ALA A 125 -29.60 -39.24 -20.14
N GLY A 126 -29.45 -40.10 -19.13
CA GLY A 126 -29.35 -41.56 -19.25
C GLY A 126 -30.36 -42.23 -18.33
#